data_AF-A0A2S3QK88-F1
#
_entry.id   AF-A0A2S3QK88-F1
#
_cell.length_a   1.000
_cell.length_b   1.000
_cell.length_c   1.000
_cell.angle_alpha   90.00
_cell.angle_beta   90.00
_cell.angle_gamma   90.00
#
_symmetry.space_group_name_H-M   'P 1'
#
loop_
_entity.id
_entity.type
_entity.pdbx_description
1 polymer ?
#
loop_
_entity_poly.entity_id
_entity_poly.type
_entity_poly.pdbx_seq_one_letter_code
_entity_poly.pdbx_strand_id
1 'polypeptide(L)'
;GATAEISYWIKETGEIRSYPVVYDPDLARTLVVGLMEVQLAITVLKTPLPIPDDYQATHYPCAWHTPQGLRRCGFWDACWGSQITTTHDAAACVAVAPPLAADVAEYATLRTEQQALEAHLEVLKTRRQSLEATFREVLAAHQAEALQADDVRLKRTVIPGRTTTDWKAVVADGVVAEAALQPYQKTGAAYDRWTVQHPIPTKSRRRR
;
A
#
# COMPACT_ATOMS: atom_id res chain seq x y z
N GLY A 1 -23.69 -13.15 13.39
CA GLY A 1 -22.27 -13.36 13.05
C GLY A 1 -22.19 -14.52 12.09
N ALA A 2 -21.42 -14.40 11.00
CA ALA A 2 -21.18 -15.52 10.10
C ALA A 2 -20.17 -16.46 10.76
N THR A 3 -20.63 -17.63 11.20
CA THR A 3 -19.77 -18.73 11.69
C THR A 3 -19.33 -19.54 10.48
N ALA A 4 -18.06 -19.43 10.11
CA ALA A 4 -17.45 -20.40 9.24
C ALA A 4 -17.14 -21.65 10.08
N GLU A 5 -17.20 -22.85 9.49
CA GLU A 5 -16.77 -24.07 10.16
C GLU A 5 -15.66 -24.74 9.35
N ILE A 6 -14.63 -25.22 10.04
CA ILE A 6 -13.58 -26.05 9.43
C ILE A 6 -13.83 -27.48 9.86
N SER A 7 -14.15 -28.33 8.88
CA SER A 7 -14.37 -29.75 9.09
C SER A 7 -13.16 -30.55 8.61
N TYR A 8 -12.59 -31.36 9.50
CA TYR A 8 -11.51 -32.30 9.18
C TYR A 8 -12.09 -33.69 9.02
N TRP A 9 -11.83 -34.29 7.86
CA TRP A 9 -12.10 -35.72 7.65
C TRP A 9 -10.87 -36.53 8.05
N ILE A 10 -11.02 -37.34 9.10
CA ILE A 10 -9.95 -38.20 9.61
C ILE A 10 -9.99 -39.51 8.81
N LYS A 11 -9.02 -39.68 7.89
CA LYS A 11 -8.95 -40.83 6.98
C LYS A 11 -8.90 -42.19 7.68
N GLU A 12 -8.33 -42.25 8.88
CA GLU A 12 -8.11 -43.49 9.64
C GLU A 12 -9.38 -43.98 10.34
N THR A 13 -10.23 -43.06 10.80
CA THR A 13 -11.45 -43.38 11.57
C THR A 13 -12.74 -43.13 10.78
N GLY A 14 -12.66 -42.43 9.65
CA GLY A 14 -13.81 -42.00 8.85
C GLY A 14 -14.63 -40.88 9.52
N GLU A 15 -14.21 -40.39 10.68
CA GLU A 15 -14.92 -39.40 11.47
C GLU A 15 -14.69 -37.98 10.91
N ILE A 16 -15.74 -37.15 10.93
CA ILE A 16 -15.66 -35.73 10.58
C ILE A 16 -15.67 -34.93 11.87
N ARG A 17 -14.58 -34.19 12.14
CA ARG A 17 -14.49 -33.26 13.27
C ARG A 17 -14.66 -31.84 12.76
N SER A 18 -15.73 -31.17 13.18
CA SER A 18 -16.01 -29.77 12.84
C SER A 18 -15.62 -28.84 13.98
N TYR A 19 -14.89 -27.79 13.65
CA TYR A 19 -14.50 -26.73 14.57
C TYR A 19 -15.11 -25.40 14.12
N PRO A 20 -15.89 -24.72 14.98
CA PRO A 20 -16.45 -23.42 14.64
C PRO A 20 -15.35 -22.35 14.61
N VAL A 21 -15.31 -21.58 13.53
CA VAL A 21 -14.46 -20.40 13.37
C VAL A 21 -15.31 -19.16 13.60
N VAL A 22 -14.99 -18.47 14.69
CA VAL A 22 -15.59 -17.17 15.02
C VAL A 22 -14.67 -16.09 14.50
N TYR A 23 -15.17 -15.27 13.56
CA TYR A 23 -14.43 -14.13 13.05
C TYR A 23 -14.43 -13.00 14.10
N ASP A 24 -13.26 -12.66 14.61
CA ASP A 24 -13.02 -11.49 15.44
C ASP A 24 -12.43 -10.35 14.59
N PRO A 25 -13.21 -9.28 14.30
CA PRO A 25 -12.77 -8.19 13.45
C PRO A 25 -11.64 -7.35 14.05
N ASP A 26 -11.56 -7.23 15.37
CA ASP A 26 -10.57 -6.40 16.05
C ASP A 26 -9.23 -7.13 16.15
N LEU A 27 -9.28 -8.44 16.45
CA LEU A 27 -8.11 -9.31 16.35
C LEU A 27 -7.58 -9.36 14.91
N ALA A 28 -8.46 -9.49 13.91
CA ALA A 28 -8.07 -9.50 12.50
C ALA A 28 -7.39 -8.18 12.09
N ARG A 29 -7.91 -7.03 12.52
CA ARG A 29 -7.29 -5.72 12.25
C ARG A 29 -5.90 -5.62 12.89
N THR A 30 -5.76 -6.09 14.13
CA THR A 30 -4.47 -6.11 14.85
C THR A 30 -3.44 -6.98 14.14
N LEU A 31 -3.85 -8.17 13.70
CA LEU A 31 -2.98 -9.09 12.93
C LEU A 31 -2.55 -8.50 11.59
N VAL A 32 -3.46 -7.83 10.87
CA VAL A 32 -3.13 -7.16 9.59
C VAL A 32 -2.13 -6.02 9.81
N VAL A 33 -2.32 -5.20 10.84
CA VAL A 33 -1.37 -4.13 11.18
C VAL A 33 0.00 -4.70 11.53
N GLY A 34 0.06 -5.76 12.37
CA GLY A 34 1.32 -6.44 12.68
C GLY A 34 2.00 -7.02 11.44
N LEU A 35 1.22 -7.57 10.49
CA LEU A 35 1.75 -8.07 9.22
C LEU A 35 2.31 -6.94 8.34
N MET A 36 1.68 -5.77 8.34
CA MET A 36 2.18 -4.59 7.64
C MET A 36 3.46 -4.03 8.26
N GLU A 37 3.56 -4.01 9.60
CA GLU A 37 4.78 -3.61 10.31
C GLU A 37 5.93 -4.57 10.04
N VAL A 38 5.66 -5.87 10.01
CA VAL A 38 6.62 -6.90 9.62
C VAL A 38 7.04 -6.74 8.16
N GLN A 39 6.07 -6.52 7.24
CA GLN A 39 6.36 -6.26 5.82
C GLN A 39 7.26 -5.03 5.65
N LEU A 40 7.01 -3.96 6.41
CA LEU A 40 7.82 -2.74 6.42
C LEU A 40 9.24 -3.04 6.93
N ALA A 41 9.37 -3.76 8.05
CA ALA A 41 10.67 -4.15 8.59
C ALA A 41 11.48 -5.05 7.63
N ILE A 42 10.84 -5.98 6.92
CA ILE A 42 11.48 -6.85 5.93
C ILE A 42 11.91 -6.06 4.68
N THR A 43 11.00 -5.26 4.11
CA THR A 43 11.21 -4.63 2.80
C THR A 43 12.03 -3.33 2.86
N VAL A 44 11.91 -2.57 3.95
CA VAL A 44 12.54 -1.25 4.11
C VAL A 44 13.80 -1.32 4.97
N LEU A 45 13.73 -1.98 6.13
CA LEU A 45 14.85 -2.01 7.09
C LEU A 45 15.85 -3.13 6.82
N LYS A 46 15.51 -4.11 5.96
CA LYS A 46 16.30 -5.34 5.70
C LYS A 46 16.78 -6.06 6.96
N THR A 47 16.10 -5.85 8.09
CA THR A 47 16.40 -6.52 9.34
C THR A 47 15.96 -7.98 9.22
N PRO A 48 16.87 -8.97 9.36
CA PRO A 48 16.46 -10.36 9.39
C PRO A 48 15.58 -10.56 10.63
N LEU A 49 14.37 -11.08 10.43
CA LEU A 49 13.52 -11.48 11.55
C LEU A 49 14.19 -12.63 12.30
N PRO A 50 14.14 -12.66 13.64
CA PRO A 50 14.57 -13.83 14.38
C PRO A 50 13.67 -14.99 14.00
N ILE A 51 14.25 -15.99 13.32
CA ILE A 51 13.56 -17.24 13.02
C ILE A 51 13.50 -18.02 14.33
N PRO A 52 12.32 -18.51 14.76
CA PRO A 52 12.21 -19.39 15.91
C PRO A 52 13.11 -20.62 15.74
N ASP A 53 13.80 -21.05 16.81
CA ASP A 53 14.81 -22.13 16.77
C ASP A 53 14.25 -23.48 16.28
N ASP A 54 12.93 -23.68 16.39
CA ASP A 54 12.21 -24.88 15.96
C ASP A 54 11.87 -24.90 14.46
N TYR A 55 12.06 -23.79 13.75
CA TYR A 55 11.75 -23.69 12.32
C TYR A 55 12.94 -24.18 11.49
N GLN A 56 12.65 -24.87 10.38
CA GLN A 56 13.66 -25.33 9.43
C GLN A 56 13.29 -24.92 8.00
N ALA A 57 14.29 -24.54 7.21
CA ALA A 57 14.09 -24.06 5.83
C ALA A 57 13.37 -25.06 4.91
N THR A 58 13.49 -26.35 5.19
CA THR A 58 12.95 -27.46 4.39
C THR A 58 11.61 -27.99 4.89
N HIS A 59 11.13 -27.52 6.04
CA HIS A 59 9.90 -27.99 6.66
C HIS A 59 8.81 -26.95 6.57
N TYR A 60 7.56 -27.40 6.70
CA TYR A 60 6.42 -26.50 6.80
C TYR A 60 6.57 -25.63 8.06
N PRO A 61 6.30 -24.31 8.01
CA PRO A 61 5.66 -23.57 6.91
C PRO A 61 6.63 -23.02 5.85
N CYS A 62 7.94 -23.17 6.02
CA CYS A 62 8.94 -22.58 5.14
C CYS A 62 9.01 -23.28 3.77
N ALA A 63 8.87 -24.60 3.73
CA ALA A 63 8.75 -25.35 2.47
C ALA A 63 7.79 -26.54 2.61
N TRP A 64 7.13 -26.91 1.50
CA TRP A 64 6.24 -28.06 1.45
C TRP A 64 6.21 -28.69 0.06
N HIS A 65 5.96 -29.99 0.00
CA HIS A 65 5.84 -30.70 -1.28
C HIS A 65 4.44 -30.54 -1.87
N THR A 66 4.39 -30.20 -3.15
CA THR A 66 3.19 -30.22 -3.99
C THR A 66 3.39 -31.22 -5.13
N PRO A 67 2.32 -31.68 -5.80
CA PRO A 67 2.45 -32.53 -6.99
C PRO A 67 3.32 -31.91 -8.09
N GLN A 68 3.48 -30.58 -8.09
CA GLN A 68 4.30 -29.82 -9.03
C GLN A 68 5.74 -29.57 -8.53
N GLY A 69 6.12 -30.12 -7.37
CA GLY A 69 7.46 -30.00 -6.79
C GLY A 69 7.48 -29.32 -5.42
N LEU A 70 8.69 -29.02 -4.94
CA LEU A 70 8.91 -28.31 -3.68
C LEU A 70 8.46 -26.84 -3.83
N ARG A 71 7.50 -26.42 -3.01
CA ARG A 71 7.11 -25.02 -2.87
C ARG A 71 7.78 -24.42 -1.63
N ARG A 72 8.17 -23.16 -1.74
CA ARG A 72 8.74 -22.36 -0.66
C ARG A 72 7.73 -21.30 -0.24
N CYS A 73 7.74 -20.89 1.02
CA CYS A 73 6.94 -19.76 1.47
C CYS A 73 7.39 -18.48 0.73
N GLY A 74 6.48 -17.52 0.55
CA GLY A 74 6.77 -16.28 -0.19
C GLY A 74 7.88 -15.42 0.43
N PHE A 75 8.21 -15.67 1.71
CA PHE A 75 9.26 -14.98 2.46
C PHE A 75 10.51 -15.85 2.67
N TRP A 76 10.62 -16.99 1.99
CA TRP A 76 11.69 -17.95 2.23
C TRP A 76 13.08 -17.35 2.00
N ASP A 77 13.25 -16.54 0.96
CA ASP A 77 14.53 -15.88 0.65
C ASP A 77 14.90 -14.82 1.71
N ALA A 78 13.92 -14.20 2.37
CA ALA A 78 14.17 -13.22 3.42
C ALA A 78 14.61 -13.86 4.75
N CYS A 79 14.10 -15.05 5.06
CA CYS A 79 14.47 -15.77 6.28
C CYS A 79 15.73 -16.64 6.06
N TRP A 80 15.75 -17.44 5.00
CA TRP A 80 16.75 -18.48 4.77
C TRP A 80 17.74 -18.17 3.65
N GLY A 81 17.44 -17.20 2.79
CA GLY A 81 18.26 -16.87 1.62
C GLY A 81 19.64 -16.32 1.96
N SER A 82 19.86 -15.85 3.20
CA SER A 82 21.18 -15.46 3.71
C SER A 82 21.90 -16.58 4.48
N GLN A 83 21.17 -17.61 4.97
CA GLN A 83 21.72 -18.68 5.81
C GLN A 83 22.02 -19.98 5.05
N ILE A 84 21.41 -20.19 3.88
CA ILE A 84 21.77 -21.26 2.97
C ILE A 84 22.71 -20.66 1.93
N THR A 85 24.01 -20.69 2.22
CA THR A 85 25.04 -20.61 1.18
C THR A 85 24.95 -21.87 0.31
N THR A 86 23.96 -21.94 -0.56
CA THR A 86 24.19 -22.53 -1.87
C THR A 86 24.96 -21.49 -2.64
N THR A 87 26.28 -21.66 -2.67
CA THR A 87 27.19 -21.02 -3.62
C THR A 87 26.73 -21.36 -5.03
N HIS A 88 25.75 -20.62 -5.51
CA HIS A 88 25.54 -20.32 -6.92
C HIS A 88 25.23 -18.84 -7.04
N ASP A 89 26.13 -18.03 -6.50
CA ASP A 89 26.49 -16.83 -7.24
C ASP A 89 27.13 -17.36 -8.54
N ALA A 90 26.41 -17.26 -9.65
CA ALA A 90 27.10 -16.88 -10.87
C ALA A 90 27.84 -15.61 -10.48
N ALA A 91 29.15 -15.72 -10.19
CA ALA A 91 29.95 -14.66 -9.60
C ALA A 91 29.59 -13.35 -10.30
N ALA A 92 28.72 -12.55 -9.66
CA ALA A 92 28.36 -11.26 -10.20
C ALA A 92 29.70 -10.55 -10.25
N CYS A 93 30.10 -10.12 -11.44
CA CYS A 93 31.36 -9.42 -11.62
C CYS A 93 31.25 -8.11 -10.83
N VAL A 94 31.62 -8.14 -9.54
CA VAL A 94 31.61 -6.98 -8.67
C VAL A 94 32.82 -6.17 -9.08
N ALA A 95 32.58 -5.11 -9.85
CA ALA A 95 33.61 -4.14 -10.17
C ALA A 95 34.03 -3.46 -8.87
N VAL A 96 35.24 -3.76 -8.39
CA VAL A 96 35.84 -3.09 -7.25
C VAL A 96 36.38 -1.74 -7.75
N ALA A 97 35.72 -0.65 -7.39
CA ALA A 97 36.07 0.70 -7.81
C ALA A 97 36.35 1.62 -6.60
N PRO A 98 37.50 1.49 -5.93
CA PRO A 98 37.88 2.31 -4.78
C PRO A 98 37.80 3.83 -5.01
N PRO A 99 38.11 4.38 -6.22
CA PRO A 99 37.97 5.81 -6.47
C PRO A 99 36.55 6.36 -6.29
N LEU A 100 35.52 5.52 -6.45
CA LEU A 100 34.10 5.92 -6.33
C LEU A 100 33.54 5.74 -4.92
N ALA A 101 34.37 5.37 -3.93
CA ALA A 101 33.90 5.07 -2.58
C ALA A 101 33.16 6.26 -1.93
N ALA A 102 33.62 7.49 -2.16
CA ALA A 102 32.96 8.69 -1.68
C ALA A 102 31.58 8.90 -2.33
N ASP A 103 31.51 8.78 -3.67
CA ASP A 103 30.27 8.94 -4.43
C ASP A 103 29.22 7.88 -4.05
N VAL A 104 29.66 6.64 -3.82
CA VAL A 104 28.78 5.54 -3.38
C VAL A 104 28.25 5.78 -1.96
N ALA A 105 29.07 6.34 -1.06
CA ALA A 105 28.64 6.70 0.29
C ALA A 105 27.63 7.87 0.28
N GLU A 106 27.87 8.87 -0.55
CA GLU A 106 26.92 9.98 -0.77
C GLU A 106 25.61 9.47 -1.35
N TYR A 107 25.67 8.63 -2.41
CA TYR A 107 24.48 8.02 -3.01
C TYR A 107 23.66 7.21 -1.99
N ALA A 108 24.33 6.42 -1.13
CA ALA A 108 23.65 5.66 -0.09
C ALA A 108 22.91 6.59 0.89
N THR A 109 23.55 7.71 1.28
CA THR A 109 22.97 8.72 2.17
C THR A 109 21.74 9.37 1.52
N LEU A 110 21.88 9.86 0.29
CA LEU A 110 20.78 10.47 -0.48
C LEU A 110 19.61 9.51 -0.66
N ARG A 111 19.89 8.22 -0.88
CA ARG A 111 18.85 7.19 -1.01
C ARG A 111 18.08 7.00 0.29
N THR A 112 18.77 6.99 1.43
CA THR A 112 18.13 6.89 2.75
C THR A 112 17.29 8.15 3.06
N GLU A 113 17.82 9.34 2.76
CA GLU A 113 17.08 10.59 2.93
C GLU A 113 15.84 10.65 2.04
N GLN A 114 15.95 10.22 0.77
CA GLN A 114 14.81 10.13 -0.13
C GLN A 114 13.72 9.23 0.44
N GLN A 115 14.08 8.04 0.94
CA GLN A 115 13.13 7.11 1.54
C GLN A 115 12.45 7.71 2.78
N ALA A 116 13.19 8.43 3.62
CA ALA A 116 12.64 9.10 4.79
C ALA A 116 11.65 10.22 4.41
N LEU A 117 11.98 11.02 3.39
CA LEU A 117 11.10 12.06 2.87
C LEU A 117 9.83 11.48 2.22
N GLU A 118 9.95 10.37 1.49
CA GLU A 118 8.80 9.66 0.91
C GLU A 118 7.86 9.14 2.02
N ALA A 119 8.41 8.53 3.08
CA ALA A 119 7.62 8.10 4.23
C ALA A 119 6.92 9.28 4.92
N HIS A 120 7.62 10.40 5.13
CA HIS A 120 7.04 11.60 5.72
C HIS A 120 5.92 12.19 4.83
N LEU A 121 6.10 12.16 3.51
CA LEU A 121 5.09 12.59 2.55
C LEU A 121 3.83 11.72 2.60
N GLU A 122 3.96 10.41 2.78
CA GLU A 122 2.81 9.52 3.00
C GLU A 122 2.06 9.86 4.29
N VAL A 123 2.76 10.10 5.40
CA VAL A 123 2.13 10.54 6.66
C VAL A 123 1.35 11.85 6.47
N LEU A 124 1.95 12.84 5.78
CA LEU A 124 1.27 14.11 5.48
C LEU A 124 0.06 13.92 4.59
N LYS A 125 0.12 13.02 3.59
CA LYS A 125 -1.04 12.68 2.74
C LYS A 125 -2.18 12.08 3.56
N THR A 126 -1.89 11.12 4.42
CA THR A 126 -2.90 10.49 5.30
C THR A 126 -3.53 11.54 6.22
N ARG A 127 -2.70 12.40 6.84
CA ARG A 127 -3.21 13.46 7.72
C ARG A 127 -4.09 14.46 6.98
N ARG A 128 -3.69 14.88 5.78
CA ARG A 128 -4.50 15.75 4.91
C ARG A 128 -5.84 15.10 4.57
N GLN A 129 -5.85 13.83 4.16
CA GLN A 129 -7.10 13.11 3.83
C GLN A 129 -8.06 13.03 5.02
N SER A 130 -7.53 12.80 6.22
CA SER A 130 -8.31 12.81 7.46
C SER A 130 -8.94 14.19 7.72
N LEU A 131 -8.17 15.28 7.58
CA LEU A 131 -8.68 16.64 7.73
C LEU A 131 -9.76 16.96 6.68
N GLU A 132 -9.54 16.61 5.42
CA GLU A 132 -10.51 16.82 4.34
C GLU A 132 -11.81 16.01 4.54
N ALA A 133 -11.75 14.85 5.19
CA ALA A 133 -12.95 14.11 5.61
C ALA A 133 -13.75 14.90 6.65
N THR A 134 -13.10 15.37 7.71
CA THR A 134 -13.74 16.23 8.73
C THR A 134 -14.30 17.51 8.14
N PHE A 135 -13.58 18.15 7.21
CA PHE A 135 -14.06 19.35 6.53
C PHE A 135 -15.33 19.09 5.71
N ARG A 136 -15.43 17.93 5.07
CA ARG A 136 -16.66 17.53 4.34
C ARG A 136 -17.85 17.38 5.28
N GLU A 137 -17.66 16.75 6.42
CA GLU A 137 -18.71 16.58 7.43
C GLU A 137 -19.21 17.93 7.94
N VAL A 138 -18.31 18.86 8.25
CA VAL A 138 -18.67 20.21 8.71
C VAL A 138 -19.43 20.98 7.63
N LEU A 139 -18.94 20.98 6.39
CA LEU A 139 -19.61 21.65 5.26
C LEU A 139 -21.00 21.08 4.99
N ALA A 140 -21.15 19.75 5.03
CA ALA A 140 -22.43 19.08 4.83
C ALA A 140 -23.43 19.41 5.95
N ALA A 141 -22.98 19.39 7.20
CA ALA A 141 -23.81 19.73 8.36
C ALA A 141 -24.34 21.17 8.32
N HIS A 142 -23.55 22.10 7.76
CA HIS A 142 -23.90 23.53 7.69
C HIS A 142 -24.44 23.97 6.33
N GLN A 143 -24.61 23.04 5.37
CA GLN A 143 -24.96 23.34 3.97
C GLN A 143 -24.11 24.47 3.36
N ALA A 144 -22.82 24.48 3.70
CA ALA A 144 -21.90 25.54 3.31
C ALA A 144 -20.98 25.09 2.15
N GLU A 145 -20.51 26.06 1.35
CA GLU A 145 -19.56 25.81 0.24
C GLU A 145 -18.08 26.00 0.65
N ALA A 146 -17.83 26.69 1.76
CA ALA A 146 -16.50 27.01 2.24
C ALA A 146 -16.43 27.05 3.77
N LEU A 147 -15.28 26.65 4.32
CA LEU A 147 -14.93 26.81 5.72
C LEU A 147 -14.08 28.06 5.89
N GLN A 148 -14.32 28.81 6.95
CA GLN A 148 -13.45 29.88 7.43
C GLN A 148 -13.01 29.53 8.84
N ALA A 149 -11.71 29.51 9.07
CA ALA A 149 -11.12 29.39 10.40
C ALA A 149 -10.01 30.44 10.53
N ASP A 150 -10.18 31.38 11.46
CA ASP A 150 -9.35 32.57 11.60
C ASP A 150 -9.16 33.29 10.26
N ASP A 151 -7.92 33.37 9.80
CA ASP A 151 -7.51 34.03 8.57
C ASP A 151 -7.55 33.10 7.33
N VAL A 152 -7.82 31.81 7.50
CA VAL A 152 -7.76 30.82 6.41
C VAL A 152 -9.15 30.46 5.93
N ARG A 153 -9.37 30.61 4.62
CA ARG A 153 -10.57 30.12 3.94
C ARG A 153 -10.27 28.87 3.13
N LEU A 154 -11.06 27.82 3.32
CA LEU A 154 -11.01 26.58 2.54
C LEU A 154 -12.29 26.43 1.73
N LYS A 155 -12.18 26.47 0.40
CA LYS A 155 -13.31 26.21 -0.51
C LYS A 155 -13.23 24.80 -1.08
N ARG A 156 -14.34 24.06 -1.03
CA ARG A 156 -14.47 22.75 -1.66
C ARG A 156 -15.09 22.89 -3.05
N THR A 157 -14.51 22.23 -4.04
CA THR A 157 -15.10 22.07 -5.37
C THR A 157 -15.09 20.59 -5.75
N VAL A 158 -16.26 20.02 -6.02
CA VAL A 158 -16.36 18.64 -6.52
C VAL A 158 -16.08 18.67 -8.02
N ILE A 159 -15.02 17.97 -8.45
CA ILE A 159 -14.70 17.84 -9.87
C ILE A 159 -15.24 16.49 -10.35
N PRO A 160 -16.22 16.49 -11.29
CA PRO A 160 -16.70 15.25 -11.88
C PRO A 160 -15.56 14.59 -12.64
N GLY A 161 -15.42 13.27 -12.51
CA GLY A 161 -14.40 12.55 -13.24
C GLY A 161 -14.64 12.62 -14.75
N ARG A 162 -13.55 12.62 -15.52
CA ARG A 162 -13.65 12.70 -16.98
C ARG A 162 -14.15 11.39 -17.54
N THR A 163 -15.16 11.46 -18.42
CA THR A 163 -15.56 10.32 -19.25
C THR A 163 -14.57 10.17 -20.40
N THR A 164 -13.95 9.00 -20.49
CA THR A 164 -13.01 8.62 -21.55
C THR A 164 -13.49 7.34 -22.19
N THR A 165 -13.47 7.28 -23.51
CA THR A 165 -13.82 6.07 -24.25
C THR A 165 -12.62 5.10 -24.27
N ASP A 166 -12.85 3.84 -23.91
CA ASP A 166 -11.86 2.78 -24.01
C ASP A 166 -11.69 2.34 -25.47
N TRP A 167 -10.86 3.08 -26.20
CA TRP A 167 -10.62 2.86 -27.63
C TRP A 167 -10.07 1.47 -27.94
N LYS A 168 -9.36 0.81 -27.01
CA LYS A 168 -8.88 -0.56 -27.23
C LYS A 168 -10.03 -1.55 -27.30
N ALA A 169 -11.05 -1.37 -26.46
CA ALA A 169 -12.26 -2.18 -26.48
C ALA A 169 -13.14 -1.87 -27.71
N VAL A 170 -13.26 -0.60 -28.08
CA VAL A 170 -14.00 -0.17 -29.29
C VAL A 170 -13.42 -0.79 -30.57
N VAL A 171 -12.09 -0.85 -30.69
CA VAL A 171 -11.41 -1.44 -31.86
C VAL A 171 -11.58 -2.96 -31.91
N ALA A 172 -11.70 -3.63 -30.76
CA ALA A 172 -11.94 -5.08 -30.70
C ALA A 172 -13.34 -5.47 -31.24
N ASP A 173 -14.33 -4.58 -31.09
CA ASP A 173 -15.73 -4.85 -31.45
C ASP A 173 -16.14 -4.30 -32.85
N GLY A 174 -15.22 -3.67 -33.58
CA GLY A 174 -15.29 -3.55 -35.05
C GLY A 174 -16.32 -2.60 -35.68
N VAL A 175 -17.01 -1.75 -34.92
CA VAL A 175 -18.06 -0.84 -35.45
C VAL A 175 -17.96 0.53 -34.78
N VAL A 176 -18.08 1.65 -35.52
CA VAL A 176 -18.37 2.93 -34.84
C VAL A 176 -19.32 3.87 -35.58
N ALA A 177 -20.54 3.96 -35.05
CA ALA A 177 -21.35 5.18 -34.98
C ALA A 177 -21.44 5.61 -33.50
N GLU A 178 -21.73 6.87 -33.19
CA GLU A 178 -21.64 7.47 -31.84
C GLU A 178 -22.42 6.71 -30.74
N ALA A 179 -23.57 6.10 -31.08
CA ALA A 179 -24.36 5.27 -30.16
C ALA A 179 -23.65 3.97 -29.72
N ALA A 180 -22.74 3.44 -30.54
CA ALA A 180 -21.95 2.25 -30.22
C ALA A 180 -20.84 2.53 -29.19
N LEU A 181 -20.54 3.80 -28.91
CA LEU A 181 -19.46 4.20 -28.00
C LEU A 181 -19.87 4.24 -26.52
N GLN A 182 -21.18 4.29 -26.22
CA GLN A 182 -21.68 4.41 -24.84
C GLN A 182 -21.20 3.29 -23.89
N PRO A 183 -21.24 1.99 -24.27
CA PRO A 183 -20.82 0.90 -23.37
C PRO A 183 -19.34 0.94 -22.99
N TYR A 184 -18.51 1.59 -23.79
CA TYR A 184 -17.05 1.66 -23.61
C TYR A 184 -16.60 2.96 -22.94
N GLN A 185 -17.54 3.80 -22.50
CA GLN A 185 -17.24 5.01 -21.75
C GLN A 185 -16.87 4.65 -20.31
N LYS A 186 -15.63 4.95 -19.93
CA LYS A 186 -15.15 4.92 -18.54
C LYS A 186 -15.20 6.33 -17.98
N THR A 187 -16.06 6.57 -17.01
CA THR A 187 -16.05 7.81 -16.22
C THR A 187 -15.08 7.63 -15.06
N GLY A 188 -14.04 8.46 -15.00
CA GLY A 188 -13.12 8.48 -13.87
C GLY A 188 -13.83 8.79 -12.55
N ALA A 189 -13.22 8.47 -11.42
CA ALA A 189 -13.78 8.83 -10.11
C ALA A 189 -13.85 10.36 -9.96
N ALA A 190 -14.97 10.87 -9.46
CA ALA A 190 -15.05 12.26 -9.03
C ALA A 190 -14.10 12.48 -7.84
N TYR A 191 -13.48 13.65 -7.78
CA TYR A 191 -12.56 14.00 -6.69
C TYR A 191 -12.82 15.41 -6.18
N ASP A 192 -12.51 15.62 -4.91
CA ASP A 192 -12.61 16.94 -4.29
C ASP A 192 -11.33 17.73 -4.57
N ARG A 193 -11.50 18.96 -5.03
CA ARG A 193 -10.43 19.95 -5.08
C ARG A 193 -10.65 20.97 -3.96
N TRP A 194 -9.66 21.09 -3.09
CA TRP A 194 -9.64 22.09 -2.02
C TRP A 194 -8.79 23.29 -2.43
N THR A 195 -9.35 24.48 -2.28
CA THR A 195 -8.62 25.74 -2.51
C THR A 195 -8.42 26.44 -1.18
N VAL A 196 -7.15 26.68 -0.83
CA VAL A 196 -6.74 27.45 0.35
C VAL A 196 -6.60 28.92 -0.06
N GLN A 197 -7.27 29.82 0.65
CA GLN A 197 -7.09 31.26 0.50
C GLN A 197 -6.62 31.82 1.84
N HIS A 198 -5.49 32.53 1.81
CA HIS A 198 -4.99 33.33 2.92
C HIS A 198 -5.39 34.79 2.71
N PRO A 199 -5.47 35.62 3.78
CA PRO A 199 -5.70 37.04 3.61
C PRO A 199 -4.51 37.63 2.85
N ILE A 200 -4.78 38.53 1.91
CA ILE A 200 -3.72 39.34 1.33
C ILE A 200 -3.15 40.18 2.48
N PRO A 201 -1.87 40.09 2.83
CA PRO A 201 -1.30 40.94 3.86
C PRO A 201 -1.49 42.38 3.42
N THR A 202 -2.35 43.11 4.13
CA THR A 202 -2.55 44.54 3.94
C THR A 202 -1.22 45.20 4.25
N LYS A 203 -0.50 45.67 3.22
CA LYS A 203 0.70 46.50 3.42
C LYS A 203 0.30 47.62 4.36
N SER A 204 0.83 47.60 5.58
CA SER A 204 0.58 48.64 6.57
C SER A 204 1.02 49.96 5.95
N ARG A 205 0.04 50.85 5.80
CA ARG A 205 0.24 52.21 5.31
C ARG A 205 1.06 52.91 6.40
N ARG A 206 2.40 52.90 6.29
CA ARG A 206 3.29 53.75 7.10
C ARG A 206 2.82 55.20 6.93
N ARG A 207 2.08 55.71 7.91
CA ARG A 207 1.88 57.15 8.07
C ARG A 207 3.23 57.74 8.47
N ARG A 208 3.79 58.58 7.61
CA ARG A 208 4.73 59.63 8.01
C ARG A 208 3.94 60.77 8.64
#